data_AF-A0A0K1EDH1-F1
#
_entry.id   AF-A0A0K1EDH1-F1
#
_cell.length_a   1.000
_cell.length_b   1.000
_cell.length_c   1.000
_cell.angle_alpha   90.00
_cell.angle_beta   90.00
_cell.angle_gamma   90.00
#
_symmetry.space_group_name_H-M   'P 1'
#
loop_
_entity.id
_entity.type
_entity.pdbx_description
1 polymer ?
#
loop_
_entity_poly.entity_id
_entity_poly.type
_entity_poly.pdbx_seq_one_letter_code
_entity_poly.pdbx_strand_id
1 'polypeptide(L)'
;MRMSATLVMTSRSQYTRSSMAAKLGGSFLAHAMGPVLQAAACMQASKMPRGLEEIAPDVLEGGVRLGIQQAAARAGVRARDVEQVLPMAALRERLEQIRKSHPAALDAWRMHAGQLGGMLKGVADLTVDGRAVLPGAALARIARKVRRDKALALPVQALSDDMLAWEELLAQCKEALDAGAGLRLAYRLRLTRNALFALGTVVALVAFVVEALAVRGGRARIDVVLAGMDVCAVEGIAPPDLVRARPEQLAAIGGRWRTCRAMRDAAAAFETELQRIEEGVKEAARLQEELDQQCEALTERAAAGKVIAQDLVVAGERKALLGRIRMKTLAPRDLGPTLALLPCQGTRAEPRMREAFVAAAVASVWNWLGGIDPGEDALSLLRPRAREMSERARIVLAARAEELAKRALRRPTPDRIGRALRVCALAEALEVPGGKLCDEAKTLPSTNAL
;
A
#
# COMPACT_ATOMS: atom_id res chain seq x y z
N MET A 1 44.91 -14.63 23.44
CA MET A 1 44.68 -13.34 24.13
C MET A 1 43.40 -13.43 24.94
N ARG A 2 43.51 -13.50 26.28
CA ARG A 2 42.37 -13.52 27.21
C ARG A 2 42.24 -12.12 27.81
N MET A 3 41.15 -11.41 27.54
CA MET A 3 40.85 -10.14 28.22
C MET A 3 40.08 -10.43 29.50
N SER A 4 40.73 -10.15 30.63
CA SER A 4 40.11 -10.08 31.95
C SER A 4 39.23 -8.84 32.04
N ALA A 5 37.93 -9.04 32.29
CA ALA A 5 36.99 -7.98 32.62
C ALA A 5 37.09 -7.66 34.12
N THR A 6 37.74 -6.55 34.46
CA THR A 6 37.84 -6.02 35.82
C THR A 6 36.53 -5.36 36.22
N LEU A 7 35.84 -5.94 37.20
CA LEU A 7 34.55 -5.48 37.70
C LEU A 7 34.77 -4.31 38.68
N VAL A 8 34.67 -3.08 38.17
CA VAL A 8 34.71 -1.84 38.98
C VAL A 8 33.37 -1.68 39.70
N MET A 9 33.31 -2.18 40.94
CA MET A 9 32.20 -1.88 41.84
C MET A 9 32.21 -0.39 42.19
N THR A 10 31.19 0.31 41.72
CA THR A 10 31.01 1.76 41.90
C THR A 10 30.58 2.09 43.33
N SER A 11 31.52 2.58 44.13
CA SER A 11 31.29 3.27 45.42
C SER A 11 30.63 4.67 45.21
N ARG A 12 29.46 4.72 44.56
CA ARG A 12 28.68 5.97 44.33
C ARG A 12 27.46 6.13 45.25
N SER A 13 27.22 5.20 46.18
CA SER A 13 25.97 5.13 46.95
C SER A 13 25.94 5.98 48.23
N GLN A 14 27.09 6.41 48.76
CA GLN A 14 27.13 7.17 50.02
C GLN A 14 27.10 8.70 49.84
N TYR A 15 27.68 9.25 48.76
CA TYR A 15 27.68 10.70 48.52
C TYR A 15 26.30 11.27 48.15
N THR A 16 25.42 10.50 47.53
CA THR A 16 24.09 10.97 47.14
C THR A 16 23.12 11.06 48.31
N ARG A 17 23.29 10.23 49.36
CA ARG A 17 22.46 10.25 50.57
C ARG A 17 22.75 11.46 51.47
N SER A 18 23.99 11.94 51.50
CA SER A 18 24.38 13.15 52.25
C SER A 18 23.77 14.42 51.65
N SER A 19 23.61 14.49 50.31
CA SER A 19 23.08 15.70 49.66
C SER A 19 21.59 15.98 49.88
N MET A 20 20.79 14.98 50.27
CA MET A 20 19.33 15.12 50.34
C MET A 20 18.83 15.57 51.72
N ALA A 21 19.42 15.05 52.79
CA ALA A 21 19.15 15.53 54.15
C ALA A 21 19.50 17.00 54.28
N ALA A 22 20.73 17.36 53.87
CA ALA A 22 21.25 18.72 53.88
C ALA A 22 20.39 19.77 53.12
N LYS A 23 19.50 19.33 52.21
CA LYS A 23 18.59 20.22 51.47
C LYS A 23 17.39 20.66 52.30
N LEU A 24 16.92 19.87 53.27
CA LEU A 24 15.78 20.23 54.12
C LEU A 24 16.24 21.20 55.22
N GLY A 25 17.26 20.84 55.99
CA GLY A 25 17.82 21.74 57.00
C GLY A 25 18.42 23.01 56.37
N GLY A 26 19.05 22.90 55.19
CA GLY A 26 19.50 24.06 54.43
C GLY A 26 18.36 24.99 53.99
N SER A 27 17.22 24.44 53.53
CA SER A 27 16.05 25.23 53.14
C SER A 27 15.39 25.92 54.34
N PHE A 28 15.33 25.26 55.49
CA PHE A 28 14.87 25.87 56.75
C PHE A 28 15.80 27.02 57.15
N LEU A 29 17.11 26.73 57.26
CA LEU A 29 18.10 27.68 57.76
C LEU A 29 18.17 28.92 56.89
N ALA A 30 18.10 28.79 55.56
CA ALA A 30 18.14 29.92 54.63
C ALA A 30 17.03 30.96 54.90
N HIS A 31 15.84 30.53 55.30
CA HIS A 31 14.72 31.43 55.59
C HIS A 31 14.72 31.87 57.06
N ALA A 32 15.04 30.99 58.00
CA ALA A 32 15.13 31.32 59.43
C ALA A 32 16.27 32.30 59.74
N MET A 33 17.39 32.20 59.02
CA MET A 33 18.52 33.15 59.12
C MET A 33 18.28 34.44 58.32
N GLY A 34 17.23 34.55 57.52
CA GLY A 34 16.98 35.73 56.68
C GLY A 34 17.03 37.05 57.47
N PRO A 35 16.22 37.20 58.53
CA PRO A 35 16.28 38.38 59.40
C PRO A 35 17.64 38.61 60.06
N VAL A 36 18.29 37.53 60.52
CA VAL A 36 19.61 37.57 61.17
C VAL A 36 20.69 38.11 60.22
N LEU A 37 20.69 37.63 58.97
CA LEU A 37 21.62 38.07 57.94
C LEU A 37 21.32 39.51 57.48
N GLN A 38 20.04 39.87 57.38
CA GLN A 38 19.61 41.23 57.05
C GLN A 38 20.01 42.22 58.14
N ALA A 39 19.87 41.84 59.41
CA ALA A 39 20.34 42.61 60.55
C ALA A 39 21.85 42.81 60.53
N ALA A 40 22.62 41.74 60.32
CA ALA A 40 24.07 41.82 60.15
C ALA A 40 24.48 42.79 59.04
N ALA A 41 23.83 42.70 57.87
CA ALA A 41 24.10 43.60 56.75
C ALA A 41 23.80 45.07 57.11
N CYS A 42 22.70 45.31 57.84
CA CYS A 42 22.33 46.65 58.31
C CYS A 42 23.33 47.18 59.35
N MET A 43 23.80 46.35 60.28
CA MET A 43 24.84 46.70 61.26
C MET A 43 26.19 47.02 60.59
N GLN A 44 26.57 46.23 59.58
CA GLN A 44 27.77 46.48 58.76
C GLN A 44 27.66 47.76 57.94
N ALA A 45 26.47 48.12 57.48
CA ALA A 45 26.19 49.36 56.76
C ALA A 45 25.97 50.58 57.68
N SER A 46 26.34 50.48 58.96
CA SER A 46 26.19 51.55 59.95
C SER A 46 24.73 51.98 60.20
N LYS A 47 23.76 51.11 59.87
CA LYS A 47 22.30 51.32 60.05
C LYS A 47 21.80 50.56 61.26
N MET A 48 22.39 50.83 62.43
CA MET A 48 22.13 50.07 63.65
C MET A 48 20.66 50.04 64.10
N PRO A 49 19.88 51.14 64.08
CA PRO A 49 18.46 51.08 64.47
C PRO A 49 17.66 50.09 63.62
N ARG A 50 17.87 50.12 62.30
CA ARG A 50 17.26 49.16 61.38
C ARG A 50 17.76 47.74 61.62
N GLY A 51 19.05 47.55 61.89
CA GLY A 51 19.60 46.24 62.23
C GLY A 51 18.98 45.65 63.51
N LEU A 52 18.70 46.49 64.52
CA LEU A 52 18.01 46.08 65.73
C LEU A 52 16.53 45.76 65.47
N GLU A 53 15.86 46.50 64.57
CA GLU A 53 14.48 46.19 64.16
C GLU A 53 14.35 44.83 63.45
N GLU A 54 15.34 44.44 62.63
CA GLU A 54 15.35 43.15 61.91
C GLU A 54 15.56 41.93 62.85
N ILE A 55 16.10 42.14 64.05
CA ILE A 55 16.17 41.10 65.11
C ILE A 55 15.08 41.25 66.16
N ALA A 56 14.01 41.99 65.87
CA ALA A 56 12.84 42.03 66.74
C ALA A 56 12.22 40.61 66.88
N PRO A 57 11.70 40.24 68.06
CA PRO A 57 11.16 38.90 68.32
C PRO A 57 10.16 38.40 67.26
N ASP A 58 9.24 39.26 66.82
CA ASP A 58 8.20 38.89 65.85
C ASP A 58 8.78 38.61 64.45
N VAL A 59 9.87 39.31 64.09
CA VAL A 59 10.57 39.11 62.81
C VAL A 59 11.35 37.80 62.84
N LEU A 60 12.02 37.50 63.94
CA LEU A 60 12.74 36.23 64.15
C LEU A 60 11.78 35.04 64.15
N GLU A 61 10.65 35.14 64.86
CA GLU A 61 9.60 34.12 64.86
C GLU A 61 9.01 33.93 63.45
N GLY A 62 8.75 35.03 62.73
CA GLY A 62 8.31 35.01 61.35
C GLY A 62 9.27 34.27 60.42
N GLY A 63 10.58 34.50 60.58
CA GLY A 63 11.64 33.80 59.86
C GLY A 63 11.64 32.28 60.11
N VAL A 64 11.51 31.86 61.38
CA VAL A 64 11.41 30.44 61.75
C VAL A 64 10.17 29.80 61.14
N ARG A 65 9.00 30.46 61.25
CA ARG A 65 7.75 29.97 60.67
C ARG A 65 7.86 29.79 59.15
N LEU A 66 8.47 30.75 58.46
CA LEU A 66 8.71 30.65 57.03
C LEU A 66 9.66 29.48 56.70
N GLY A 67 10.74 29.32 57.47
CA GLY A 67 11.66 28.19 57.33
C GLY A 67 10.97 26.84 57.48
N ILE A 68 10.08 26.70 58.48
CA ILE A 68 9.26 25.49 58.69
C ILE A 68 8.38 25.22 57.47
N GLN A 69 7.67 26.24 56.98
CA GLN A 69 6.80 26.11 55.82
C GLN A 69 7.57 25.67 54.57
N GLN A 70 8.76 26.24 54.33
CA GLN A 70 9.59 25.89 53.17
C GLN A 70 10.17 24.48 53.28
N ALA A 71 10.64 24.09 54.47
CA ALA A 71 11.09 22.72 54.71
C ALA A 71 9.95 21.71 54.52
N ALA A 72 8.74 22.02 55.02
CA ALA A 72 7.55 21.19 54.87
C ALA A 72 7.11 21.08 53.41
N ALA A 73 7.03 22.21 52.70
CA ALA A 73 6.70 22.26 51.28
C ALA A 73 7.71 21.48 50.43
N ARG A 74 8.99 21.50 50.78
CA ARG A 74 10.05 20.75 50.09
C ARG A 74 9.97 19.25 50.40
N ALA A 75 9.76 18.88 51.66
CA ALA A 75 9.58 17.50 52.09
C ALA A 75 8.26 16.89 51.60
N GLY A 76 7.24 17.71 51.32
CA GLY A 76 5.89 17.26 50.98
C GLY A 76 5.08 16.80 52.17
N VAL A 77 5.30 17.41 53.34
CA VAL A 77 4.61 17.11 54.61
C VAL A 77 3.92 18.36 55.15
N ARG A 78 3.20 18.25 56.27
CA ARG A 78 2.60 19.42 56.91
C ARG A 78 3.62 20.14 57.78
N ALA A 79 3.47 21.45 57.96
CA ALA A 79 4.33 22.26 58.82
C ALA A 79 4.46 21.70 60.25
N ARG A 80 3.35 21.15 60.78
CA ARG A 80 3.29 20.49 62.09
C ARG A 80 4.26 19.30 62.21
N ASP A 81 4.47 18.55 61.13
CA ASP A 81 5.38 17.39 61.13
C ASP A 81 6.85 17.84 61.20
N VAL A 82 7.16 19.01 60.65
CA VAL A 82 8.46 19.66 60.74
C VAL A 82 8.69 20.23 62.14
N GLU A 83 7.67 20.88 62.73
CA GLU A 83 7.72 21.42 64.10
C GLU A 83 8.02 20.34 65.15
N GLN A 84 7.50 19.12 64.98
CA GLN A 84 7.75 18.01 65.90
C GLN A 84 9.22 17.55 65.93
N VAL A 85 9.98 17.82 64.88
CA VAL A 85 11.41 17.48 64.79
C VAL A 85 12.28 18.59 65.40
N LEU A 86 11.76 19.82 65.46
CA LEU A 86 12.51 20.98 65.93
C LEU A 86 12.44 21.12 67.46
N PRO A 87 13.49 21.67 68.11
CA PRO A 87 13.47 22.02 69.53
C PRO A 87 12.61 23.28 69.79
N MET A 88 11.31 23.21 69.47
CA MET A 88 10.38 24.35 69.51
C MET A 88 10.24 24.96 70.91
N ALA A 89 10.40 24.18 71.97
CA ALA A 89 10.40 24.70 73.34
C ALA A 89 11.59 25.63 73.60
N ALA A 90 12.80 25.20 73.21
CA ALA A 90 14.02 26.01 73.37
C ALA A 90 14.00 27.27 72.49
N LEU A 91 13.46 27.18 71.28
CA LEU A 91 13.26 28.35 70.41
C LEU A 91 12.31 29.37 71.05
N ARG A 92 11.16 28.94 71.59
CA ARG A 92 10.21 29.84 72.25
C ARG A 92 10.80 30.48 73.50
N GLU A 93 11.48 29.68 74.32
CA GLU A 93 12.16 30.19 75.51
C GLU A 93 13.19 31.27 75.16
N ARG A 94 14.00 31.03 74.11
CA ARG A 94 14.99 32.02 73.67
C ARG A 94 14.34 33.29 73.11
N LEU A 95 13.23 33.17 72.36
CA LEU A 95 12.46 34.33 71.89
C LEU A 95 11.91 35.15 73.06
N GLU A 96 11.45 34.52 74.15
CA GLU A 96 11.02 35.24 75.35
C GLU A 96 12.17 36.01 76.02
N GLN A 97 13.39 35.47 76.01
CA GLN A 97 14.56 36.19 76.53
C GLN A 97 14.91 37.39 75.64
N ILE A 98 14.93 37.20 74.31
CA ILE A 98 15.15 38.29 73.34
C ILE A 98 14.08 39.37 73.50
N ARG A 99 12.81 39.00 73.74
CA ARG A 99 11.71 39.97 73.97
C ARG A 99 11.96 40.86 75.19
N LYS A 100 12.73 40.39 76.18
CA LYS A 100 13.13 41.20 77.35
C LYS A 100 14.36 42.07 77.06
N SER A 101 15.39 41.52 76.41
CA SER A 101 16.66 42.23 76.18
C SER A 101 16.61 43.22 75.00
N HIS A 102 15.80 42.94 73.98
CA HIS A 102 15.67 43.74 72.76
C HIS A 102 15.24 45.21 73.00
N PRO A 103 14.11 45.51 73.67
CA PRO A 103 13.68 46.90 73.85
C PRO A 103 14.69 47.72 74.66
N ALA A 104 15.31 47.12 75.69
CA ALA A 104 16.34 47.78 76.48
C ALA A 104 17.57 48.15 75.63
N ALA A 105 18.02 47.27 74.74
CA ALA A 105 19.13 47.56 73.83
C ALA A 105 18.76 48.61 72.78
N LEU A 106 17.53 48.56 72.23
CA LEU A 106 17.04 49.51 71.24
C LEU A 106 16.91 50.93 71.83
N ASP A 107 16.33 51.05 73.02
CA ASP A 107 16.15 52.33 73.70
C ASP A 107 17.50 52.90 74.17
N ALA A 108 18.37 52.07 74.72
CA ALA A 108 19.74 52.48 75.07
C ALA A 108 20.49 53.00 73.84
N TRP A 109 20.37 52.32 72.69
CA TRP A 109 20.97 52.76 71.44
C TRP A 109 20.39 54.09 70.95
N ARG A 110 19.06 54.27 71.00
CA ARG A 110 18.39 55.52 70.60
C ARG A 110 18.82 56.70 71.48
N MET A 111 18.92 56.51 72.80
CA MET A 111 19.40 57.54 73.73
C MET A 111 20.86 57.93 73.42
N HIS A 112 21.74 56.94 73.23
CA HIS A 112 23.14 57.18 72.90
C HIS A 112 23.30 57.88 71.53
N ALA A 113 22.50 57.49 70.53
CA ALA A 113 22.50 58.12 69.22
C ALA A 113 22.02 59.57 69.23
N GLY A 114 21.03 59.91 70.07
CA GLY A 114 20.55 61.28 70.25
C GLY A 114 21.60 62.19 70.91
N GLN A 115 22.41 61.67 71.83
CA GLN A 115 23.43 62.44 72.56
C GLN A 115 24.67 62.77 71.73
N LEU A 116 25.03 61.94 70.75
CA LEU A 116 26.28 62.07 69.98
C LEU A 116 26.17 62.85 68.66
N GLY A 117 25.00 63.42 68.34
CA GLY A 117 24.85 64.44 67.29
C GLY A 117 25.45 64.10 65.92
N GLY A 118 25.52 62.81 65.54
CA GLY A 118 26.08 62.37 64.25
C GLY A 118 27.57 61.92 64.28
N MET A 119 28.29 62.00 65.40
CA MET A 119 29.67 61.48 65.52
C MET A 119 29.77 59.94 65.55
N LEU A 120 28.65 59.21 65.51
CA LEU A 120 28.61 57.74 65.58
C LEU A 120 29.13 57.01 64.33
N LYS A 121 29.46 57.73 63.26
CA LYS A 121 30.03 57.13 62.04
C LYS A 121 31.31 56.32 62.34
N GLY A 122 32.13 56.79 63.29
CA GLY A 122 33.37 56.11 63.68
C GLY A 122 33.19 54.82 64.47
N VAL A 123 32.08 54.62 65.20
CA VAL A 123 31.85 53.37 65.96
C VAL A 123 31.46 52.22 65.03
N ALA A 124 30.74 52.55 63.96
CA ALA A 124 30.31 51.61 62.94
C ALA A 124 31.39 51.31 61.88
N ASP A 125 32.23 52.29 61.52
CA ASP A 125 33.38 52.07 60.61
C ASP A 125 34.41 51.07 61.18
N LEU A 126 34.43 50.87 62.51
CA LEU A 126 35.36 49.94 63.19
C LEU A 126 34.91 48.47 63.17
N THR A 127 33.78 48.11 62.55
CA THR A 127 33.33 46.70 62.42
C THR A 127 33.67 46.09 61.06
N VAL A 128 34.33 46.84 60.18
CA VAL A 128 34.70 46.44 58.82
C VAL A 128 35.98 45.58 58.82
N ASP A 129 35.88 44.33 59.30
CA ASP A 129 36.92 43.32 59.05
C ASP A 129 36.74 42.64 57.67
N GLY A 130 35.83 43.14 56.83
CA GLY A 130 35.49 42.57 55.51
C GLY A 130 34.80 41.20 55.55
N ARG A 131 34.65 40.58 56.73
CA ARG A 131 33.97 39.29 56.91
C ARG A 131 32.50 39.51 57.27
N ALA A 132 31.61 38.67 56.75
CA ALA A 132 30.22 38.61 57.22
C ALA A 132 30.22 38.19 58.70
N VAL A 133 29.84 39.12 59.58
CA VAL A 133 29.74 38.87 61.02
C VAL A 133 28.27 38.79 61.35
N LEU A 134 27.84 37.69 61.97
CA LEU A 134 26.48 37.52 62.46
C LEU A 134 26.14 38.58 63.53
N PRO A 135 24.86 38.98 63.67
CA PRO A 135 24.49 40.10 64.51
C PRO A 135 24.87 39.89 65.98
N GLY A 136 24.84 38.67 66.52
CA GLY A 136 25.33 38.41 67.87
C GLY A 136 26.79 38.82 68.05
N ALA A 137 27.68 38.36 67.17
CA ALA A 137 29.09 38.75 67.23
C ALA A 137 29.33 40.25 66.94
N ALA A 138 28.49 40.89 66.12
CA ALA A 138 28.55 42.33 65.87
C ALA A 138 28.16 43.15 67.11
N LEU A 139 27.08 42.77 67.80
CA LEU A 139 26.62 43.39 69.04
C LEU A 139 27.66 43.26 70.17
N ALA A 140 28.26 42.08 70.35
CA ALA A 140 29.34 41.87 71.32
C ALA A 140 30.54 42.81 71.08
N ARG A 141 30.90 43.05 69.81
CA ARG A 141 31.97 43.98 69.46
C ARG A 141 31.59 45.42 69.79
N ILE A 142 30.35 45.82 69.51
CA ILE A 142 29.85 47.15 69.83
C ILE A 142 29.85 47.36 71.33
N ALA A 143 29.27 46.45 72.11
CA ALA A 143 29.25 46.50 73.57
C ALA A 143 30.65 46.67 74.18
N ARG A 144 31.64 45.91 73.69
CA ARG A 144 33.04 46.04 74.13
C ARG A 144 33.65 47.42 73.81
N LYS A 145 33.31 48.01 72.65
CA LYS A 145 33.80 49.35 72.27
C LYS A 145 33.19 50.44 73.13
N VAL A 146 31.90 50.34 73.43
CA VAL A 146 31.19 51.32 74.26
C VAL A 146 31.24 50.99 75.76
N ARG A 147 32.14 50.08 76.20
CA ARG A 147 32.22 49.61 77.60
C ARG A 147 32.32 50.69 78.69
N ARG A 148 32.75 51.90 78.32
CA ARG A 148 32.81 53.07 79.22
C ARG A 148 31.41 53.64 79.50
N ASP A 149 30.52 53.58 78.53
CA ASP A 149 29.10 53.90 78.67
C ASP A 149 28.33 52.64 79.08
N LYS A 150 28.24 52.41 80.40
CA LYS A 150 27.56 51.23 80.94
C LYS A 150 26.07 51.20 80.61
N ALA A 151 25.45 52.37 80.42
CA ALA A 151 24.02 52.47 80.10
C ALA A 151 23.72 51.91 78.70
N LEU A 152 24.66 52.03 77.76
CA LEU A 152 24.58 51.38 76.45
C LEU A 152 25.18 49.97 76.43
N ALA A 153 26.36 49.79 77.04
CA ALA A 153 27.13 48.57 76.89
C ALA A 153 26.43 47.34 77.48
N LEU A 154 25.77 47.47 78.64
CA LEU A 154 25.14 46.33 79.32
C LEU A 154 23.90 45.80 78.55
N PRO A 155 22.93 46.64 78.13
CA PRO A 155 21.80 46.15 77.34
C PRO A 155 22.21 45.55 75.99
N VAL A 156 23.18 46.17 75.30
CA VAL A 156 23.69 45.65 74.01
C VAL A 156 24.43 44.33 74.20
N GLN A 157 25.18 44.16 75.29
CA GLN A 157 25.83 42.88 75.61
C GLN A 157 24.79 41.79 75.93
N ALA A 158 23.76 42.10 76.72
CA ALA A 158 22.71 41.13 77.04
C ALA A 158 21.98 40.65 75.77
N LEU A 159 21.60 41.57 74.87
CA LEU A 159 21.00 41.21 73.58
C LEU A 159 21.99 40.41 72.70
N SER A 160 23.27 40.75 72.73
CA SER A 160 24.31 40.00 72.01
C SER A 160 24.35 38.53 72.44
N ASP A 161 24.35 38.27 73.74
CA ASP A 161 24.44 36.92 74.29
C ASP A 161 23.19 36.10 73.92
N ASP A 162 22.01 36.73 73.95
CA ASP A 162 20.76 36.11 73.51
C ASP A 162 20.76 35.79 71.99
N MET A 163 21.29 36.69 71.16
CA MET A 163 21.37 36.47 69.72
C MET A 163 22.37 35.37 69.35
N LEU A 164 23.50 35.26 70.05
CA LEU A 164 24.44 34.14 69.84
C LEU A 164 23.78 32.79 70.16
N ALA A 165 23.05 32.71 71.28
CA ALA A 165 22.31 31.50 71.64
C ALA A 165 21.18 31.19 70.63
N TRP A 166 20.55 32.21 70.06
CA TRP A 166 19.55 32.04 68.99
C TRP A 166 20.16 31.48 67.71
N GLU A 167 21.29 32.03 67.26
CA GLU A 167 22.03 31.54 66.08
C GLU A 167 22.45 30.07 66.23
N GLU A 168 22.89 29.68 67.43
CA GLU A 168 23.22 28.29 67.76
C GLU A 168 21.99 27.38 67.70
N LEU A 169 20.85 27.80 68.27
CA LEU A 169 19.60 27.05 68.18
C LEU A 169 19.13 26.84 66.74
N LEU A 170 19.30 27.83 65.86
CA LEU A 170 18.99 27.68 64.44
C LEU A 170 19.90 26.65 63.75
N ALA A 171 21.17 26.58 64.13
CA ALA A 171 22.08 25.54 63.66
C ALA A 171 21.65 24.15 64.14
N GLN A 172 21.27 24.01 65.41
CA GLN A 172 20.73 22.75 65.96
C GLN A 172 19.42 22.34 65.27
N CYS A 173 18.56 23.30 64.94
CA CYS A 173 17.34 23.05 64.16
C CYS A 173 17.66 22.48 62.77
N LYS A 174 18.66 23.03 62.09
CA LYS A 174 19.14 22.49 60.81
C LYS A 174 19.62 21.05 60.98
N GLU A 175 20.45 20.77 61.99
CA GLU A 175 20.96 19.43 62.25
C GLU A 175 19.84 18.44 62.59
N ALA A 176 18.85 18.84 63.38
CA ALA A 176 17.67 18.02 63.69
C ALA A 176 16.85 17.67 62.43
N LEU A 177 16.63 18.64 61.54
CA LEU A 177 15.95 18.42 60.27
C LEU A 177 16.76 17.54 59.31
N ASP A 178 18.08 17.75 59.28
CA ASP A 178 18.98 16.92 58.50
C ASP A 178 18.95 15.48 59.06
N ALA A 179 18.92 15.28 60.39
CA ALA A 179 18.90 13.99 61.07
C ALA A 179 17.55 13.23 61.00
N GLY A 180 16.42 13.95 60.91
CA GLY A 180 15.06 13.40 61.01
C GLY A 180 14.74 12.31 59.98
N ALA A 181 14.68 11.04 60.43
CA ALA A 181 14.42 9.89 59.56
C ALA A 181 13.02 9.92 58.90
N GLY A 182 12.00 10.38 59.64
CA GLY A 182 10.61 10.46 59.15
C GLY A 182 10.44 11.42 57.97
N LEU A 183 11.04 12.62 58.05
CA LEU A 183 10.98 13.61 56.97
C LEU A 183 11.75 13.13 55.72
N ARG A 184 12.88 12.44 55.90
CA ARG A 184 13.62 11.84 54.79
C ARG A 184 12.80 10.77 54.06
N LEU A 185 12.04 9.94 54.79
CA LEU A 185 11.19 8.92 54.21
C LEU A 185 10.05 9.54 53.41
N ALA A 186 9.35 10.53 53.98
CA ALA A 186 8.28 11.26 53.29
C ALA A 186 8.76 11.93 52.01
N TYR A 187 9.93 12.59 52.06
CA TYR A 187 10.55 13.19 50.89
C TYR A 187 10.88 12.16 49.79
N ARG A 188 11.44 11.00 50.17
CA ARG A 188 11.74 9.91 49.21
C ARG A 188 10.47 9.37 48.55
N LEU A 189 9.40 9.15 49.31
CA LEU A 189 8.12 8.68 48.78
C LEU A 189 7.51 9.67 47.79
N ARG A 190 7.63 10.97 48.06
CA ARG A 190 7.18 12.00 47.09
C ARG A 190 8.00 11.96 45.81
N LEU A 191 9.33 11.85 45.94
CA LEU A 191 10.21 11.81 44.78
C LEU A 191 9.96 10.58 43.91
N THR A 192 9.79 9.40 44.52
CA THR A 192 9.47 8.17 43.78
C THR A 192 8.12 8.27 43.10
N ARG A 193 7.10 8.81 43.78
CA ARG A 193 5.78 9.05 43.18
C ARG A 193 5.87 9.98 41.97
N ASN A 194 6.57 11.10 42.09
CA ASN A 194 6.74 12.05 40.99
C ASN A 194 7.54 11.43 39.83
N ALA A 195 8.57 10.64 40.13
CA ALA A 195 9.35 9.92 39.12
C ALA A 195 8.50 8.87 38.39
N LEU A 196 7.61 8.17 39.10
CA LEU A 196 6.68 7.20 38.49
C LEU A 196 5.67 7.90 37.57
N PHE A 197 5.13 9.05 37.98
CA PHE A 197 4.26 9.84 37.10
C PHE A 197 5.00 10.32 35.84
N ALA A 198 6.21 10.86 36.00
CA ALA A 198 7.03 11.29 34.87
C ALA A 198 7.42 10.13 33.94
N LEU A 199 7.71 8.95 34.49
CA LEU A 199 7.98 7.76 33.69
C LEU A 199 6.72 7.31 32.93
N GLY A 200 5.55 7.32 33.60
CA GLY A 200 4.27 6.98 32.98
C GLY A 200 3.92 7.89 31.80
N THR A 201 4.14 9.20 31.93
CA THR A 201 3.90 10.15 30.82
C THR A 201 4.86 9.92 29.65
N VAL A 202 6.14 9.64 29.93
CA VAL A 202 7.12 9.31 28.87
C VAL A 202 6.73 8.03 28.14
N VAL A 203 6.35 6.97 28.86
CA VAL A 203 5.92 5.70 28.25
C VAL A 203 4.67 5.90 27.37
N ALA A 204 3.69 6.68 27.84
CA ALA A 204 2.49 7.00 27.07
C ALA A 204 2.83 7.79 25.78
N LEU A 205 3.73 8.76 25.86
CA LEU A 205 4.21 9.52 24.70
C LEU A 205 4.93 8.62 23.69
N VAL A 206 5.80 7.73 24.14
CA VAL A 206 6.50 6.78 23.26
C VAL A 206 5.52 5.85 22.57
N ALA A 207 4.55 5.29 23.30
CA ALA A 207 3.51 4.44 22.72
C ALA A 207 2.69 5.18 21.66
N PHE A 208 2.30 6.43 21.94
CA PHE A 208 1.58 7.27 20.97
C PHE A 208 2.40 7.54 19.69
N VAL A 209 3.70 7.84 19.83
CA VAL A 209 4.59 8.08 18.68
C VAL A 209 4.75 6.81 17.85
N VAL A 210 4.94 5.65 18.49
CA VAL A 210 5.06 4.35 17.79
C VAL A 210 3.79 4.03 17.00
N GLU A 211 2.61 4.20 17.59
CA GLU A 211 1.34 3.95 16.89
C GLU A 211 1.14 4.94 15.72
N ALA A 212 1.45 6.22 15.92
CA ALA A 212 1.37 7.22 14.86
C ALA A 212 2.31 6.90 13.68
N LEU A 213 3.53 6.42 13.96
CA LEU A 213 4.47 5.98 12.92
C LEU A 213 3.98 4.71 12.21
N ALA A 214 3.41 3.74 12.93
CA ALA A 214 2.84 2.53 12.33
C ALA A 214 1.67 2.85 11.40
N VAL A 215 0.77 3.76 11.80
CA VAL A 215 -0.34 4.25 10.96
C VAL A 215 0.17 4.96 9.71
N ARG A 216 1.18 5.84 9.83
CA ARG A 216 1.78 6.52 8.67
C ARG A 216 2.45 5.54 7.72
N GLY A 217 3.21 4.57 8.24
CA GLY A 217 3.88 3.56 7.45
C GLY A 217 2.92 2.65 6.68
N GLY A 218 1.83 2.20 7.33
CA GLY A 218 0.79 1.42 6.66
C GLY A 218 0.09 2.18 5.54
N ARG A 219 -0.25 3.46 5.77
CA ARG A 219 -0.86 4.32 4.75
C ARG A 219 0.08 4.55 3.55
N ALA A 220 1.37 4.78 3.78
CA ALA A 220 2.34 4.96 2.72
C ALA A 220 2.50 3.71 1.84
N ARG A 221 2.48 2.50 2.43
CA ARG A 221 2.48 1.24 1.66
C ARG A 221 1.25 1.11 0.77
N ILE A 222 0.08 1.47 1.29
CA ILE A 222 -1.16 1.49 0.49
C ILE A 222 -1.05 2.51 -0.64
N ASP A 223 -0.53 3.71 -0.38
CA ASP A 223 -0.35 4.73 -1.42
C ASP A 223 0.58 4.25 -2.54
N VAL A 224 1.65 3.50 -2.22
CA VAL A 224 2.53 2.88 -3.23
C VAL A 224 1.77 1.86 -4.09
N VAL A 225 0.95 0.99 -3.49
CA VAL A 225 0.14 0.02 -4.23
C VAL A 225 -0.90 0.73 -5.10
N LEU A 226 -1.54 1.78 -4.59
CA LEU A 226 -2.54 2.57 -5.31
C LEU A 226 -1.94 3.47 -6.39
N ALA A 227 -0.66 3.82 -6.31
CA ALA A 227 0.06 4.56 -7.34
C ALA A 227 0.61 3.62 -8.44
N GLY A 228 0.77 2.33 -8.16
CA GLY A 228 1.22 1.32 -9.12
C GLY A 228 0.24 1.13 -10.28
N MET A 229 0.75 0.75 -11.45
CA MET A 229 -0.08 0.49 -12.65
C MET A 229 -0.87 -0.82 -12.55
N ASP A 230 -0.37 -1.81 -11.79
CA ASP A 230 -1.05 -3.08 -11.62
C ASP A 230 -2.31 -2.92 -10.74
N VAL A 231 -3.47 -3.13 -11.37
CA VAL A 231 -4.77 -3.02 -10.72
C VAL A 231 -5.02 -4.17 -9.75
N CYS A 232 -4.37 -5.33 -9.94
CA CYS A 232 -4.53 -6.53 -9.11
C CYS A 232 -3.59 -6.56 -7.89
N ALA A 233 -2.56 -5.71 -7.84
CA ALA A 233 -1.63 -5.63 -6.71
C ALA A 233 -2.31 -5.32 -5.36
N VAL A 234 -3.53 -4.76 -5.40
CA VAL A 234 -4.38 -4.51 -4.22
C VAL A 234 -4.78 -5.77 -3.43
N GLU A 235 -4.67 -6.96 -4.02
CA GLU A 235 -4.89 -8.23 -3.32
C GLU A 235 -3.75 -8.56 -2.34
N GLY A 236 -2.55 -8.00 -2.56
CA GLY A 236 -1.39 -8.20 -1.71
C GLY A 236 -1.31 -7.28 -0.48
N ILE A 237 -2.28 -6.38 -0.28
CA ILE A 237 -2.26 -5.45 0.86
C ILE A 237 -2.51 -6.23 2.15
N ALA A 238 -1.59 -6.08 3.11
CA ALA A 238 -1.68 -6.77 4.40
C ALA A 238 -2.93 -6.32 5.20
N PRO A 239 -3.66 -7.24 5.86
CA PRO A 239 -4.85 -6.89 6.65
C PRO A 239 -4.64 -5.79 7.72
N PRO A 240 -3.50 -5.74 8.45
CA PRO A 240 -3.26 -4.67 9.42
C PRO A 240 -3.18 -3.27 8.80
N ASP A 241 -2.76 -3.17 7.54
CA ASP A 241 -2.67 -1.89 6.84
C ASP A 241 -4.08 -1.41 6.43
N LEU A 242 -4.97 -2.33 6.06
CA LEU A 242 -6.37 -2.02 5.73
C LEU A 242 -7.13 -1.39 6.91
N VAL A 243 -6.90 -1.88 8.14
CA VAL A 243 -7.53 -1.33 9.36
C VAL A 243 -7.12 0.13 9.61
N ARG A 244 -5.94 0.53 9.14
CA ARG A 244 -5.35 1.86 9.35
C ARG A 244 -5.49 2.79 8.14
N ALA A 245 -6.07 2.28 7.04
CA ALA A 245 -6.26 2.99 5.80
C ALA A 245 -7.21 4.19 5.95
N ARG A 246 -7.04 5.21 5.10
CA ARG A 246 -8.01 6.31 4.99
C ARG A 246 -9.28 5.83 4.28
N PRO A 247 -10.45 6.45 4.54
CA PRO A 247 -11.68 6.14 3.80
C PRO A 247 -11.52 6.22 2.28
N GLU A 248 -10.78 7.23 1.80
CA GLU A 248 -10.46 7.40 0.38
C GLU A 248 -9.63 6.24 -0.19
N GLN A 249 -8.63 5.79 0.57
CA GLN A 249 -7.80 4.64 0.20
C GLN A 249 -8.65 3.36 0.13
N LEU A 250 -9.54 3.14 1.10
CA LEU A 250 -10.45 1.98 1.10
C LEU A 250 -11.39 2.00 -0.12
N ALA A 251 -11.93 3.17 -0.48
CA ALA A 251 -12.76 3.33 -1.67
C ALA A 251 -11.97 3.03 -2.95
N ALA A 252 -10.74 3.53 -3.06
CA ALA A 252 -9.85 3.26 -4.20
C ALA A 252 -9.47 1.77 -4.31
N ILE A 253 -9.15 1.12 -3.19
CA ILE A 253 -8.89 -0.32 -3.11
C ILE A 253 -10.12 -1.10 -3.61
N GLY A 254 -11.31 -0.76 -3.13
CA GLY A 254 -12.57 -1.39 -3.56
C GLY A 254 -12.90 -1.15 -5.05
N GLY A 255 -12.48 -0.02 -5.61
CA GLY A 255 -12.53 0.24 -7.05
C GLY A 255 -11.63 -0.70 -7.83
N ARG A 256 -10.34 -0.75 -7.47
CA ARG A 256 -9.34 -1.62 -8.11
C ARG A 256 -9.67 -3.11 -7.99
N TRP A 257 -10.18 -3.57 -6.84
CA TRP A 257 -10.65 -4.95 -6.66
C TRP A 257 -11.71 -5.35 -7.67
N ARG A 258 -12.71 -4.49 -7.91
CA ARG A 258 -13.76 -4.75 -8.91
C ARG A 258 -13.19 -4.81 -10.32
N THR A 259 -12.28 -3.91 -10.67
CA THR A 259 -11.63 -3.91 -11.98
C THR A 259 -10.75 -5.14 -12.19
N CYS A 260 -9.94 -5.54 -11.20
CA CYS A 260 -9.13 -6.75 -11.27
C CYS A 260 -9.99 -8.01 -11.49
N ARG A 261 -11.10 -8.14 -10.74
CA ARG A 261 -12.05 -9.24 -10.92
C ARG A 261 -12.66 -9.23 -12.34
N ALA A 262 -13.11 -8.08 -12.82
CA ALA A 262 -13.65 -7.96 -14.17
C ALA A 262 -12.64 -8.34 -15.27
N MET A 263 -11.35 -8.00 -15.09
CA MET A 263 -10.29 -8.42 -16.01
C MET A 263 -10.06 -9.93 -15.99
N ARG A 264 -10.08 -10.58 -14.82
CA ARG A 264 -9.97 -12.04 -14.72
C ARG A 264 -11.17 -12.74 -15.35
N ASP A 265 -12.38 -12.25 -15.08
CA ASP A 265 -13.61 -12.81 -15.64
C ASP A 265 -13.62 -12.69 -17.18
N ALA A 266 -13.16 -11.55 -17.72
CA ALA A 266 -13.01 -11.34 -19.16
C ALA A 266 -11.94 -12.24 -19.79
N ALA A 267 -10.79 -12.44 -19.13
CA ALA A 267 -9.74 -13.34 -19.59
C ALA A 267 -10.24 -14.80 -19.64
N ALA A 268 -10.94 -15.24 -18.59
CA ALA A 268 -11.55 -16.57 -18.54
C ALA A 268 -12.61 -16.74 -19.65
N ALA A 269 -13.44 -15.73 -19.90
CA ALA A 269 -14.42 -15.76 -20.98
C ALA A 269 -13.75 -15.88 -22.36
N PHE A 270 -12.66 -15.15 -22.59
CA PHE A 270 -11.91 -15.21 -23.84
C PHE A 270 -11.29 -16.60 -24.07
N GLU A 271 -10.72 -17.22 -23.03
CA GLU A 271 -10.21 -18.59 -23.10
C GLU A 271 -11.32 -19.60 -23.44
N THR A 272 -12.50 -19.46 -22.82
CA THR A 272 -13.64 -20.35 -23.14
C THR A 272 -14.14 -20.20 -24.58
N GLU A 273 -14.10 -18.98 -25.14
CA GLU A 273 -14.54 -18.75 -26.51
C GLU A 273 -13.52 -19.30 -27.53
N LEU A 274 -12.22 -19.16 -27.25
CA LEU A 274 -11.18 -19.80 -28.06
C LEU A 274 -11.33 -21.33 -28.07
N GLN A 275 -11.63 -21.94 -26.92
CA GLN A 275 -11.87 -23.39 -26.86
C GLN A 275 -13.07 -23.81 -27.71
N ARG A 276 -14.17 -23.04 -27.70
CA ARG A 276 -15.33 -23.33 -28.55
C ARG A 276 -15.02 -23.23 -30.04
N ILE A 277 -14.24 -22.23 -30.45
CA ILE A 277 -13.82 -22.07 -31.83
C ILE A 277 -12.93 -23.25 -32.26
N GLU A 278 -11.97 -23.64 -31.43
CA GLU A 278 -11.11 -24.79 -31.71
C GLU A 278 -11.89 -26.11 -31.79
N GLU A 279 -12.84 -26.33 -30.89
CA GLU A 279 -13.73 -27.50 -30.93
C GLU A 279 -14.58 -27.51 -32.19
N GLY A 280 -15.17 -26.36 -32.56
CA GLY A 280 -15.95 -26.22 -33.78
C GLY A 280 -15.14 -26.49 -35.05
N VAL A 281 -13.88 -26.03 -35.12
CA VAL A 281 -12.99 -26.32 -36.25
C VAL A 281 -12.64 -27.81 -36.31
N LYS A 282 -12.39 -28.46 -35.17
CA LYS A 282 -12.10 -29.90 -35.10
C LYS A 282 -13.31 -30.74 -35.54
N GLU A 283 -14.52 -30.37 -35.13
CA GLU A 283 -15.75 -31.06 -35.54
C GLU A 283 -16.03 -30.90 -37.03
N ALA A 284 -15.91 -29.68 -37.56
CA ALA A 284 -16.08 -29.44 -39.00
C ALA A 284 -15.07 -30.23 -39.84
N ALA A 285 -13.82 -30.32 -39.40
CA ALA A 285 -12.79 -31.12 -40.06
C ALA A 285 -13.12 -32.62 -40.06
N ARG A 286 -13.62 -33.16 -38.93
CA ARG A 286 -14.06 -34.56 -38.84
C ARG A 286 -15.23 -34.86 -39.79
N LEU A 287 -16.25 -34.01 -39.81
CA LEU A 287 -17.40 -34.18 -40.69
C LEU A 287 -16.99 -34.12 -42.17
N GLN A 288 -16.06 -33.24 -42.53
CA GLN A 288 -15.53 -33.16 -43.89
C GLN A 288 -14.73 -34.41 -44.26
N GLU A 289 -13.90 -34.93 -43.36
CA GLU A 289 -13.13 -36.15 -43.58
C GLU A 289 -14.04 -37.39 -43.73
N GLU A 290 -15.08 -37.49 -42.91
CA GLU A 290 -16.10 -38.54 -43.05
C GLU A 290 -16.83 -38.46 -44.39
N LEU A 291 -17.20 -37.25 -44.83
CA LEU A 291 -17.83 -37.03 -46.13
C LEU A 291 -16.87 -37.39 -47.28
N ASP A 292 -15.60 -36.97 -47.19
CA ASP A 292 -14.56 -37.31 -48.16
C ASP A 292 -14.40 -38.83 -48.27
N GLN A 293 -14.31 -39.56 -47.17
CA GLN A 293 -14.20 -41.03 -47.14
C GLN A 293 -15.44 -41.72 -47.73
N GLN A 294 -16.64 -41.27 -47.38
CA GLN A 294 -17.88 -41.80 -47.97
C GLN A 294 -17.91 -41.58 -49.48
N CYS A 295 -17.46 -40.41 -49.93
CA CYS A 295 -17.39 -40.03 -51.33
C CYS A 295 -16.32 -40.79 -52.12
N GLU A 296 -15.15 -41.05 -51.51
CA GLU A 296 -14.12 -41.91 -52.10
C GLU A 296 -14.65 -43.33 -52.32
N ALA A 297 -15.26 -43.92 -51.29
CA ALA A 297 -15.82 -45.26 -51.36
C ALA A 297 -16.98 -45.36 -52.38
N LEU A 298 -17.86 -44.34 -52.43
CA LEU A 298 -18.92 -44.23 -53.43
C LEU A 298 -18.33 -44.17 -54.84
N THR A 299 -17.28 -43.39 -55.03
CA THR A 299 -16.63 -43.20 -56.33
C THR A 299 -15.98 -44.47 -56.85
N GLU A 300 -15.24 -45.18 -56.00
CA GLU A 300 -14.63 -46.47 -56.34
C GLU A 300 -15.70 -47.50 -56.73
N ARG A 301 -16.79 -47.58 -55.96
CA ARG A 301 -17.93 -48.46 -56.27
C ARG A 301 -18.65 -48.07 -57.55
N ALA A 302 -18.82 -46.77 -57.80
CA ALA A 302 -19.44 -46.27 -59.03
C ALA A 302 -18.60 -46.62 -60.26
N ALA A 303 -17.29 -46.40 -60.20
CA ALA A 303 -16.34 -46.78 -61.26
C ALA A 303 -16.35 -48.29 -61.53
N ALA A 304 -16.48 -49.10 -60.47
CA ALA A 304 -16.60 -50.56 -60.58
C ALA A 304 -18.00 -51.07 -61.00
N GLY A 305 -19.00 -50.18 -61.13
CA GLY A 305 -20.39 -50.56 -61.42
C GLY A 305 -21.14 -51.23 -60.24
N LYS A 306 -20.58 -51.18 -59.03
CA LYS A 306 -21.04 -51.87 -57.81
C LYS A 306 -21.69 -50.92 -56.79
N VAL A 307 -22.55 -50.00 -57.24
CA VAL A 307 -23.26 -49.05 -56.36
C VAL A 307 -24.24 -49.78 -55.45
N ILE A 308 -24.16 -49.53 -54.14
CA ILE A 308 -25.05 -50.10 -53.11
C ILE A 308 -26.14 -49.10 -52.67
N ALA A 309 -27.11 -49.55 -51.88
CA ALA A 309 -28.20 -48.69 -51.41
C ALA A 309 -27.70 -47.45 -50.64
N GLN A 310 -26.63 -47.59 -49.84
CA GLN A 310 -26.04 -46.49 -49.06
C GLN A 310 -25.46 -45.39 -49.96
N ASP A 311 -24.89 -45.75 -51.12
CA ASP A 311 -24.35 -44.77 -52.07
C ASP A 311 -25.45 -43.87 -52.66
N LEU A 312 -26.67 -44.41 -52.82
CA LEU A 312 -27.81 -43.64 -53.29
C LEU A 312 -28.27 -42.62 -52.26
N VAL A 313 -28.06 -42.91 -50.96
CA VAL A 313 -28.34 -41.96 -49.87
C VAL A 313 -27.31 -40.83 -49.90
N VAL A 314 -26.01 -41.16 -50.00
CA VAL A 314 -24.92 -40.16 -50.09
C VAL A 314 -25.08 -39.28 -51.34
N ALA A 315 -25.52 -39.85 -52.46
CA ALA A 315 -25.77 -39.09 -53.68
C ALA A 315 -26.99 -38.15 -53.60
N GLY A 316 -27.91 -38.37 -52.65
CA GLY A 316 -29.11 -37.55 -52.44
C GLY A 316 -29.94 -37.37 -53.71
N GLU A 317 -30.16 -36.11 -54.12
CA GLU A 317 -30.91 -35.77 -55.34
C GLU A 317 -30.23 -36.29 -56.62
N ARG A 318 -28.91 -36.52 -56.58
CA ARG A 318 -28.09 -36.97 -57.71
C ARG A 318 -28.10 -38.50 -57.87
N LYS A 319 -28.86 -39.24 -57.06
CA LYS A 319 -28.99 -40.71 -57.13
C LYS A 319 -29.35 -41.23 -58.54
N ALA A 320 -30.18 -40.49 -59.27
CA ALA A 320 -30.57 -40.87 -60.63
C ALA A 320 -29.41 -40.75 -61.62
N LEU A 321 -28.54 -39.74 -61.46
CA LEU A 321 -27.33 -39.59 -62.26
C LEU A 321 -26.32 -40.67 -61.90
N LEU A 322 -26.09 -40.92 -60.61
CA LEU A 322 -25.20 -41.99 -60.15
C LEU A 322 -25.62 -43.36 -60.70
N GLY A 323 -26.93 -43.65 -60.71
CA GLY A 323 -27.47 -44.86 -61.33
C GLY A 323 -27.13 -44.97 -62.83
N ARG A 324 -27.22 -43.87 -63.58
CA ARG A 324 -26.85 -43.84 -65.00
C ARG A 324 -25.34 -43.96 -65.22
N ILE A 325 -24.51 -43.37 -64.36
CA ILE A 325 -23.05 -43.54 -64.39
C ILE A 325 -22.70 -45.02 -64.20
N ARG A 326 -23.24 -45.64 -63.14
CA ARG A 326 -23.05 -47.07 -62.82
C ARG A 326 -23.43 -47.98 -63.99
N MET A 327 -24.61 -47.75 -64.55
CA MET A 327 -25.15 -48.58 -65.64
C MET A 327 -24.53 -48.26 -66.99
N LYS A 328 -23.68 -47.22 -67.07
CA LYS A 328 -23.13 -46.69 -68.33
C LYS A 328 -24.27 -46.39 -69.32
N THR A 329 -25.29 -45.71 -68.83
CA THR A 329 -26.49 -45.31 -69.57
C THR A 329 -26.77 -43.82 -69.44
N LEU A 330 -25.72 -43.00 -69.58
CA LEU A 330 -25.90 -41.54 -69.56
C LEU A 330 -26.84 -41.10 -70.67
N ALA A 331 -27.72 -40.17 -70.32
CA ALA A 331 -28.70 -39.56 -71.20
C ALA A 331 -28.16 -38.23 -71.77
N PRO A 332 -28.72 -37.72 -72.88
CA PRO A 332 -28.29 -36.44 -73.44
C PRO A 332 -28.24 -35.28 -72.44
N ARG A 333 -29.19 -35.22 -71.50
CA ARG A 333 -29.27 -34.17 -70.46
C ARG A 333 -28.09 -34.18 -69.48
N ASP A 334 -27.42 -35.32 -69.32
CA ASP A 334 -26.29 -35.44 -68.38
C ASP A 334 -25.03 -34.78 -68.95
N LEU A 335 -24.93 -34.74 -70.28
CA LEU A 335 -23.90 -34.05 -71.05
C LEU A 335 -24.48 -32.77 -71.66
N GLY A 336 -25.44 -32.12 -70.99
CA GLY A 336 -26.09 -30.91 -71.49
C GLY A 336 -25.15 -29.69 -71.52
N PRO A 337 -25.68 -28.50 -71.85
CA PRO A 337 -24.92 -27.26 -71.88
C PRO A 337 -24.34 -26.88 -70.51
N THR A 338 -25.00 -27.30 -69.43
CA THR A 338 -24.47 -27.25 -68.06
C THR A 338 -24.26 -28.68 -67.60
N LEU A 339 -23.03 -29.02 -67.22
CA LEU A 339 -22.71 -30.36 -66.75
C LEU A 339 -23.52 -30.65 -65.49
N ALA A 340 -24.15 -31.82 -65.43
CA ALA A 340 -24.90 -32.21 -64.24
C ALA A 340 -23.96 -32.25 -63.03
N LEU A 341 -24.38 -31.65 -61.91
CA LEU A 341 -23.61 -31.67 -60.66
C LEU A 341 -23.37 -33.13 -60.25
N LEU A 342 -22.10 -33.54 -60.23
CA LEU A 342 -21.72 -34.91 -59.91
C LEU A 342 -21.95 -35.18 -58.42
N PRO A 343 -22.30 -36.41 -58.00
CA PRO A 343 -22.17 -36.78 -56.60
C PRO A 343 -20.77 -36.43 -56.10
N CYS A 344 -20.62 -35.97 -54.86
CA CYS A 344 -19.31 -35.68 -54.27
C CYS A 344 -18.53 -34.53 -54.93
N GLN A 345 -19.22 -33.59 -55.57
CA GLN A 345 -18.59 -32.33 -55.99
C GLN A 345 -18.13 -31.52 -54.77
N GLY A 346 -16.92 -30.98 -54.82
CA GLY A 346 -16.28 -30.25 -53.73
C GLY A 346 -15.55 -31.13 -52.71
N THR A 347 -15.53 -32.46 -52.89
CA THR A 347 -14.79 -33.40 -52.04
C THR A 347 -13.51 -33.86 -52.72
N ARG A 348 -12.61 -34.50 -51.96
CA ARG A 348 -11.36 -35.06 -52.53
C ARG A 348 -11.60 -36.12 -53.61
N ALA A 349 -12.77 -36.76 -53.60
CA ALA A 349 -13.15 -37.80 -54.56
C ALA A 349 -13.66 -37.25 -55.90
N GLU A 350 -13.93 -35.95 -56.02
CA GLU A 350 -14.52 -35.35 -57.22
C GLU A 350 -13.78 -35.72 -58.52
N PRO A 351 -12.43 -35.66 -58.60
CA PRO A 351 -11.71 -35.97 -59.84
C PRO A 351 -11.94 -37.41 -60.29
N ARG A 352 -11.95 -38.37 -59.35
CA ARG A 352 -12.22 -39.79 -59.67
C ARG A 352 -13.68 -40.01 -60.06
N MET A 353 -14.62 -39.29 -59.45
CA MET A 353 -16.04 -39.38 -59.82
C MET A 353 -16.26 -38.83 -61.23
N ARG A 354 -15.56 -37.75 -61.55
CA ARG A 354 -15.52 -37.15 -62.88
C ARG A 354 -14.93 -38.12 -63.90
N GLU A 355 -13.86 -38.83 -63.59
CA GLU A 355 -13.32 -39.91 -64.43
C GLU A 355 -14.34 -41.04 -64.65
N ALA A 356 -15.04 -41.48 -63.59
CA ALA A 356 -16.08 -42.49 -63.69
C ALA A 356 -17.26 -42.02 -64.58
N PHE A 357 -17.67 -40.75 -64.44
CA PHE A 357 -18.67 -40.12 -65.30
C PHE A 357 -18.22 -40.11 -66.77
N VAL A 358 -16.97 -39.75 -67.05
CA VAL A 358 -16.42 -39.72 -68.41
C VAL A 358 -16.34 -41.13 -69.00
N ALA A 359 -15.89 -42.11 -68.22
CA ALA A 359 -15.87 -43.50 -68.64
C ALA A 359 -17.28 -44.02 -68.95
N ALA A 360 -18.28 -43.62 -68.16
CA ALA A 360 -19.69 -43.92 -68.43
C ALA A 360 -20.18 -43.21 -69.70
N ALA A 361 -19.81 -41.95 -69.92
CA ALA A 361 -20.15 -41.19 -71.12
C ALA A 361 -19.61 -41.85 -72.39
N VAL A 362 -18.33 -42.21 -72.41
CA VAL A 362 -17.69 -42.90 -73.55
C VAL A 362 -18.37 -44.24 -73.82
N ALA A 363 -18.62 -45.04 -72.77
CA ALA A 363 -19.26 -46.35 -72.92
C ALA A 363 -20.73 -46.25 -73.36
N SER A 364 -21.42 -45.18 -73.01
CA SER A 364 -22.83 -44.96 -73.30
C SER A 364 -23.07 -44.07 -74.53
N VAL A 365 -22.07 -43.90 -75.39
CA VAL A 365 -22.10 -42.94 -76.51
C VAL A 365 -23.39 -43.02 -77.33
N TRP A 366 -23.84 -44.23 -77.63
CA TRP A 366 -25.06 -44.48 -78.40
C TRP A 366 -26.34 -43.94 -77.76
N ASN A 367 -26.39 -43.84 -76.43
CA ASN A 367 -27.58 -43.40 -75.70
C ASN A 367 -27.77 -41.89 -75.76
N TRP A 368 -26.70 -41.12 -75.88
CA TRP A 368 -26.77 -39.67 -75.91
C TRP A 368 -26.51 -39.05 -77.28
N LEU A 369 -25.85 -39.77 -78.20
CA LEU A 369 -25.41 -39.23 -79.49
C LEU A 369 -26.53 -38.61 -80.34
N GLY A 370 -27.73 -39.20 -80.33
CA GLY A 370 -28.87 -38.70 -81.10
C GLY A 370 -29.43 -37.36 -80.60
N GLY A 371 -29.28 -37.10 -79.30
CA GLY A 371 -29.88 -35.97 -78.60
C GLY A 371 -28.88 -34.98 -78.00
N ILE A 372 -27.57 -35.16 -78.21
CA ILE A 372 -26.55 -34.41 -77.48
C ILE A 372 -26.58 -32.90 -77.76
N ASP A 373 -26.22 -32.14 -76.73
CA ASP A 373 -25.90 -30.72 -76.76
C ASP A 373 -24.81 -30.41 -75.72
N PRO A 374 -23.53 -30.73 -76.01
CA PRO A 374 -22.46 -30.77 -75.03
C PRO A 374 -22.04 -29.37 -74.57
N GLY A 375 -22.08 -29.11 -73.26
CA GLY A 375 -21.46 -27.95 -72.65
C GLY A 375 -19.93 -27.99 -72.72
N GLU A 376 -19.28 -26.84 -72.49
CA GLU A 376 -17.82 -26.71 -72.54
C GLU A 376 -17.11 -27.64 -71.55
N ASP A 377 -17.68 -27.81 -70.35
CA ASP A 377 -17.17 -28.76 -69.35
C ASP A 377 -17.29 -30.22 -69.82
N ALA A 378 -18.38 -30.59 -70.51
CA ALA A 378 -18.51 -31.94 -71.06
C ALA A 378 -17.48 -32.17 -72.18
N LEU A 379 -17.23 -31.15 -73.01
CA LEU A 379 -16.24 -31.19 -74.09
C LEU A 379 -14.81 -31.36 -73.56
N SER A 380 -14.43 -30.58 -72.54
CA SER A 380 -13.10 -30.63 -71.95
C SER A 380 -12.79 -31.99 -71.32
N LEU A 381 -13.80 -32.66 -70.78
CA LEU A 381 -13.68 -33.99 -70.19
C LEU A 381 -13.64 -35.13 -71.21
N LEU A 382 -14.40 -35.01 -72.30
CA LEU A 382 -14.45 -36.06 -73.34
C LEU A 382 -13.24 -36.02 -74.28
N ARG A 383 -12.68 -34.82 -74.53
CA ARG A 383 -11.56 -34.61 -75.47
C ARG A 383 -10.35 -35.54 -75.20
N PRO A 384 -9.83 -35.67 -73.97
CA PRO A 384 -8.68 -36.55 -73.70
C PRO A 384 -8.97 -38.03 -73.95
N ARG A 385 -10.25 -38.43 -73.91
CA ARG A 385 -10.70 -39.83 -74.01
C ARG A 385 -11.26 -40.16 -75.40
N ALA A 386 -11.04 -39.29 -76.37
CA ALA A 386 -11.55 -39.42 -77.74
C ALA A 386 -11.27 -40.77 -78.38
N ARG A 387 -10.04 -41.25 -78.21
CA ARG A 387 -9.55 -42.50 -78.82
C ARG A 387 -10.17 -43.75 -78.22
N GLU A 388 -10.79 -43.64 -77.04
CA GLU A 388 -11.50 -44.75 -76.40
C GLU A 388 -12.91 -44.95 -76.95
N MET A 389 -13.45 -43.97 -77.69
CA MET A 389 -14.71 -44.15 -78.39
C MET A 389 -14.52 -45.11 -79.56
N SER A 390 -15.45 -46.06 -79.71
CA SER A 390 -15.47 -46.96 -80.87
C SER A 390 -15.44 -46.15 -82.18
N GLU A 391 -14.73 -46.63 -83.18
CA GLU A 391 -14.64 -45.98 -84.50
C GLU A 391 -16.04 -45.73 -85.10
N ARG A 392 -16.95 -46.69 -84.95
CA ARG A 392 -18.36 -46.54 -85.37
C ARG A 392 -19.04 -45.36 -84.69
N ALA A 393 -18.82 -45.15 -83.39
CA ALA A 393 -19.40 -44.02 -82.65
C ALA A 393 -18.84 -42.68 -83.12
N ARG A 394 -17.53 -42.63 -83.41
CA ARG A 394 -16.86 -41.46 -84.00
C ARG A 394 -17.44 -41.13 -85.37
N ILE A 395 -17.63 -42.12 -86.25
CA ILE A 395 -18.25 -41.94 -87.57
C ILE A 395 -19.69 -41.40 -87.46
N VAL A 396 -20.51 -41.99 -86.58
CA VAL A 396 -21.90 -41.54 -86.42
C VAL A 396 -21.96 -40.14 -85.79
N LEU A 397 -21.02 -39.79 -84.91
CA LEU A 397 -20.90 -38.44 -84.39
C LEU A 397 -20.57 -37.43 -85.49
N ALA A 398 -19.61 -37.75 -86.38
CA ALA A 398 -19.29 -36.90 -87.53
C ALA A 398 -20.53 -36.67 -88.41
N ALA A 399 -21.21 -37.75 -88.81
CA ALA A 399 -22.42 -37.68 -89.61
C ALA A 399 -23.53 -36.86 -88.93
N ARG A 400 -23.63 -36.97 -87.60
CA ARG A 400 -24.59 -36.19 -86.81
C ARG A 400 -24.22 -34.71 -86.74
N ALA A 401 -22.94 -34.40 -86.57
CA ALA A 401 -22.43 -33.03 -86.58
C ALA A 401 -22.74 -32.36 -87.92
N GLU A 402 -22.46 -33.04 -89.04
CA GLU A 402 -22.79 -32.57 -90.39
C GLU A 402 -24.29 -32.35 -90.59
N GLU A 403 -25.14 -33.29 -90.15
CA GLU A 403 -26.59 -33.17 -90.30
C GLU A 403 -27.16 -32.01 -89.46
N LEU A 404 -26.61 -31.77 -88.26
CA LEU A 404 -27.00 -30.62 -87.44
C LEU A 404 -26.52 -29.30 -88.06
N ALA A 405 -25.29 -29.25 -88.57
CA ALA A 405 -24.74 -28.10 -89.30
C ALA A 405 -25.58 -27.77 -90.54
N LYS A 406 -25.94 -28.78 -91.34
CA LYS A 406 -26.85 -28.67 -92.49
C LYS A 406 -28.21 -28.07 -92.11
N ARG A 407 -28.79 -28.52 -91.00
CA ARG A 407 -30.07 -28.01 -90.50
C ARG A 407 -29.95 -26.57 -90.01
N ALA A 408 -28.85 -26.21 -89.36
CA ALA A 408 -28.58 -24.84 -88.93
C ALA A 408 -28.39 -23.90 -90.12
N LEU A 409 -27.64 -24.30 -91.15
CA LEU A 409 -27.46 -23.52 -92.39
C LEU A 409 -28.77 -23.32 -93.16
N ARG A 410 -29.63 -24.36 -93.24
CA ARG A 410 -30.92 -24.27 -93.95
C ARG A 410 -31.96 -23.41 -93.23
N ARG A 411 -31.94 -23.40 -91.89
CA ARG A 411 -32.91 -22.69 -91.04
C ARG A 411 -32.19 -22.13 -89.81
N PRO A 412 -31.48 -21.01 -89.96
CA PRO A 412 -30.63 -20.45 -88.91
C PRO A 412 -31.49 -19.89 -87.78
N THR A 413 -31.45 -20.55 -86.63
CA THR A 413 -31.94 -20.01 -85.35
C THR A 413 -30.79 -20.05 -84.34
N PRO A 414 -30.72 -19.11 -83.38
CA PRO A 414 -29.66 -19.06 -82.37
C PRO A 414 -29.39 -20.42 -81.70
N ASP A 415 -30.45 -21.12 -81.28
CA ASP A 415 -30.31 -22.43 -80.63
C ASP A 415 -29.76 -23.52 -81.56
N ARG A 416 -30.19 -23.52 -82.83
CA ARG A 416 -29.72 -24.51 -83.81
C ARG A 416 -28.27 -24.26 -84.19
N ILE A 417 -27.89 -23.00 -84.35
CA ILE A 417 -26.51 -22.59 -84.61
C ILE A 417 -25.64 -22.98 -83.42
N GLY A 418 -25.99 -22.56 -82.20
CA GLY A 418 -25.24 -22.87 -80.99
C GLY A 418 -25.06 -24.38 -80.78
N ARG A 419 -26.13 -25.16 -80.96
CA ARG A 419 -26.07 -26.63 -80.87
C ARG A 419 -25.22 -27.25 -81.98
N ALA A 420 -25.37 -26.81 -83.23
CA ALA A 420 -24.57 -27.32 -84.33
C ALA A 420 -23.08 -27.04 -84.12
N LEU A 421 -22.73 -25.82 -83.68
CA LEU A 421 -21.35 -25.44 -83.35
C LEU A 421 -20.76 -26.29 -82.23
N ARG A 422 -21.50 -26.52 -81.14
CA ARG A 422 -21.03 -27.37 -80.02
C ARG A 422 -20.80 -28.83 -80.44
N VAL A 423 -21.68 -29.39 -81.28
CA VAL A 423 -21.52 -30.77 -81.77
C VAL A 423 -20.41 -30.88 -82.82
N CYS A 424 -20.24 -29.89 -83.69
CA CYS A 424 -19.08 -29.81 -84.59
C CYS A 424 -17.77 -29.67 -83.80
N ALA A 425 -17.73 -28.85 -82.76
CA ALA A 425 -16.59 -28.72 -81.86
C ALA A 425 -16.30 -30.03 -81.10
N LEU A 426 -17.34 -30.78 -80.70
CA LEU A 426 -17.17 -32.12 -80.13
C LEU A 426 -16.54 -33.08 -81.15
N ALA A 427 -17.05 -33.13 -82.39
CA ALA A 427 -16.52 -34.00 -83.43
C ALA A 427 -15.04 -33.68 -83.71
N GLU A 428 -14.70 -32.41 -83.86
CA GLU A 428 -13.34 -31.92 -84.04
C GLU A 428 -12.42 -32.26 -82.85
N ALA A 429 -12.89 -32.00 -81.62
CA ALA A 429 -12.16 -32.34 -80.40
C ALA A 429 -11.89 -33.85 -80.25
N LEU A 430 -12.72 -34.70 -80.87
CA LEU A 430 -12.56 -36.14 -80.84
C LEU A 430 -11.71 -36.67 -82.02
N GLU A 431 -10.96 -35.79 -82.69
CA GLU A 431 -10.13 -36.09 -83.87
C GLU A 431 -10.93 -36.72 -85.02
N VAL A 432 -12.24 -36.43 -85.11
CA VAL A 432 -13.08 -36.89 -86.21
C VAL A 432 -13.16 -35.76 -87.24
N PRO A 433 -12.69 -35.97 -88.49
CA PRO A 433 -12.70 -34.92 -89.49
C PRO A 433 -14.16 -34.47 -89.72
N GLY A 434 -14.45 -33.22 -89.36
CA GLY A 434 -15.73 -32.61 -89.69
C GLY A 434 -15.81 -32.38 -91.20
N GLY A 435 -16.96 -32.65 -91.81
CA GLY A 435 -17.18 -32.28 -93.20
C GLY A 435 -17.35 -30.77 -93.40
N LYS A 436 -17.31 -30.35 -94.67
CA LYS A 436 -17.41 -28.95 -95.13
C LYS A 436 -18.54 -28.15 -94.46
N LEU A 437 -19.65 -28.80 -94.13
CA LEU A 437 -20.81 -28.17 -93.51
C LEU A 437 -20.54 -27.68 -92.08
N CYS A 438 -19.69 -28.36 -91.31
CA CYS A 438 -19.28 -27.88 -89.98
C CYS A 438 -18.42 -26.61 -90.09
N ASP A 439 -17.53 -26.54 -91.08
CA ASP A 439 -16.71 -25.35 -91.34
C ASP A 439 -17.57 -24.17 -91.82
N GLU A 440 -18.53 -24.43 -92.70
CA GLU A 440 -19.51 -23.43 -93.13
C GLU A 440 -20.38 -22.93 -91.97
N ALA A 441 -20.81 -23.81 -91.06
CA ALA A 441 -21.60 -23.42 -89.90
C ALA A 441 -20.83 -22.51 -88.93
N LYS A 442 -19.50 -22.66 -88.82
CA LYS A 442 -18.63 -21.78 -88.00
C LYS A 442 -18.61 -20.33 -88.50
N THR A 443 -18.97 -20.07 -89.76
CA THR A 443 -19.06 -18.72 -90.34
C THR A 443 -20.37 -18.01 -90.02
N LEU A 444 -21.38 -18.73 -89.49
CA LEU A 444 -22.63 -18.12 -89.08
C LEU A 444 -22.41 -17.26 -87.82
N PRO A 445 -23.07 -16.09 -87.71
CA PRO A 445 -22.93 -15.25 -86.52
C PRO A 445 -23.46 -15.98 -85.28
N SER A 446 -22.57 -16.42 -84.39
CA SER A 446 -22.95 -16.95 -83.09
C SER A 446 -23.40 -15.78 -82.21
N THR A 447 -24.66 -15.76 -81.80
CA THR A 447 -25.24 -14.71 -80.95
C THR A 447 -24.67 -14.63 -79.52
N ASN A 448 -23.59 -15.35 -79.21
CA ASN A 448 -22.92 -15.34 -77.90
C ASN A 448 -21.76 -14.32 -77.80
N ALA A 449 -21.79 -13.25 -78.59
CA ALA A 449 -20.93 -12.07 -78.41
C ALA A 449 -21.72 -10.87 -77.84
N LEU A 450 -22.66 -11.16 -76.92
CA LEU A 450 -23.30 -10.21 -76.01
C LEU A 450 -23.41 -10.84 -74.62
#